data_AF-A0A1Y2CEB4-F1
#
_entry.id   AF-A0A1Y2CEB4-F1
#
_cell.length_a   1.000
_cell.length_b   1.000
_cell.length_c   1.000
_cell.angle_alpha   90.00
_cell.angle_beta   90.00
_cell.angle_gamma   90.00
#
_symmetry.space_group_name_H-M   'P 1'
#
loop_
_entity.id
_entity.type
_entity.pdbx_description
1 polymer ?
#
loop_
_entity_poly.entity_id
_entity_poly.type
_entity_poly.pdbx_seq_one_letter_code
_entity_poly.pdbx_strand_id
1 'polypeptide(L)'
;MALVFLVFLHLQACFLYYVGYINSFYSWDNQFDHWKNHPGGIESADVRERYMFMLGQSVGNVFQMSFKPQTISEQAVTLLFIVSGAILYALLVGLLSSAAVAYDSSGRLYRQKIDELTEYLNWKRIDDQTKKKVLGYYEYKYRGKFFEEQTLLADMNCSLRMELATINCRRLIDKVPFLKRELNDGRDEIYLGKMSTALQAVYFVTGDFIFHQGEIGVEMYFIQSGTVNILMNGRLVACLKEGSFFGEVSLIANVPRTATVQAASNCTVYSLSSKDFSGIIAEFDDMKERVDQIYKDRMEKIKIEKEKKARGKGVAKML
;
A
#
# COMPACT_ATOMS: atom_id res chain seq x y z
N MET A 1 -19.26 17.30 -16.83
CA MET A 1 -20.59 16.95 -16.28
C MET A 1 -21.26 18.10 -15.55
N ALA A 2 -20.61 18.70 -14.53
CA ALA A 2 -21.19 19.83 -13.78
C ALA A 2 -21.65 21.00 -14.67
N LEU A 3 -20.84 21.42 -15.66
CA LEU A 3 -21.22 22.46 -16.62
C LEU A 3 -22.47 22.09 -17.43
N VAL A 4 -22.56 20.83 -17.89
CA VAL A 4 -23.73 20.32 -18.63
C VAL A 4 -24.98 20.37 -17.77
N PHE A 5 -24.85 20.01 -16.49
CA PHE A 5 -25.95 20.08 -15.52
C PHE A 5 -26.40 21.53 -15.26
N LEU A 6 -25.46 22.48 -15.14
CA LEU A 6 -25.78 23.90 -15.00
C LEU A 6 -26.46 24.49 -16.24
N VAL A 7 -25.98 24.14 -17.44
CA VAL A 7 -26.62 24.54 -18.70
C VAL A 7 -28.02 23.94 -18.82
N PHE A 8 -28.19 22.68 -18.42
CA PHE A 8 -29.50 22.03 -18.39
C PHE A 8 -30.48 22.77 -17.46
N LEU A 9 -30.08 23.10 -16.24
CA LEU A 9 -30.90 23.86 -15.30
C LEU A 9 -31.26 25.25 -15.83
N HIS A 10 -30.31 25.93 -16.51
CA HIS A 10 -30.56 27.21 -17.17
C HIS A 10 -31.61 27.08 -18.28
N LEU A 11 -31.44 26.11 -19.19
CA LEU A 11 -32.37 25.87 -20.29
C LEU A 11 -33.76 25.52 -19.78
N GLN A 12 -33.84 24.66 -18.75
CA GLN A 12 -35.11 24.32 -18.10
C GLN A 12 -35.79 25.55 -17.51
N ALA A 13 -35.05 26.43 -16.82
CA ALA A 13 -35.60 27.63 -16.20
C ALA A 13 -36.17 28.60 -17.25
N CYS A 14 -35.38 28.88 -18.30
CA CYS A 14 -35.79 29.76 -19.39
C CYS A 14 -36.99 29.19 -20.17
N PHE A 15 -37.00 27.88 -20.41
CA PHE A 15 -38.06 27.24 -21.18
C PHE A 15 -39.39 27.15 -20.40
N LEU A 16 -39.33 26.83 -19.10
CA LEU A 16 -40.52 26.87 -18.24
C LEU A 16 -41.10 28.28 -18.14
N TYR A 17 -40.24 29.30 -18.03
CA TYR A 17 -40.68 30.69 -18.06
C TYR A 17 -41.32 31.08 -19.39
N TYR A 18 -40.72 30.68 -20.51
CA TYR A 18 -41.24 30.94 -21.85
C TYR A 18 -42.62 30.28 -22.09
N VAL A 19 -42.80 29.04 -21.63
CA VAL A 19 -44.10 28.35 -21.70
C VAL A 19 -45.14 29.07 -20.83
N GLY A 20 -44.76 29.54 -19.64
CA GLY A 20 -45.63 30.39 -18.82
C GLY A 20 -46.05 31.67 -19.54
N TYR A 21 -45.09 32.34 -20.19
CA TYR A 21 -45.32 33.59 -20.92
C TYR A 21 -46.32 33.41 -22.08
N ILE A 22 -46.18 32.35 -22.89
CA ILE A 22 -47.13 32.07 -23.98
C ILE A 22 -48.55 31.81 -23.44
N ASN A 23 -48.66 31.17 -22.28
CA ASN A 23 -49.94 30.89 -21.64
C ASN A 23 -50.43 32.05 -20.74
N SER A 24 -49.85 33.25 -20.87
CA SER A 24 -50.19 34.45 -20.08
C SER A 24 -50.14 34.21 -18.56
N PHE A 25 -49.28 33.29 -18.11
CA PHE A 25 -49.10 32.91 -16.71
C PHE A 25 -50.40 32.56 -15.95
N TYR A 26 -51.45 32.13 -16.67
CA TYR A 26 -52.82 31.99 -16.15
C TYR A 26 -52.93 31.14 -14.87
N SER A 27 -52.10 30.09 -14.75
CA SER A 27 -52.08 29.15 -13.61
C SER A 27 -51.05 29.49 -12.53
N TRP A 28 -50.20 30.51 -12.73
CA TRP A 28 -48.99 30.69 -11.95
C TRP A 28 -49.23 31.27 -10.56
N ASP A 29 -50.28 32.09 -10.40
CA ASP A 29 -50.71 32.55 -9.08
C ASP A 29 -51.02 31.36 -8.17
N ASN A 30 -51.66 30.32 -8.69
CA ASN A 30 -51.95 29.10 -7.91
C ASN A 30 -50.73 28.21 -7.71
N GLN A 31 -49.69 28.39 -8.52
CA GLN A 31 -48.50 27.58 -8.50
C GLN A 31 -47.45 28.11 -7.52
N PHE A 32 -47.42 29.42 -7.28
CA PHE A 32 -46.33 30.08 -6.57
C PHE A 32 -46.86 31.12 -5.56
N ASP A 33 -47.01 30.71 -4.31
CA ASP A 33 -47.51 31.57 -3.23
C ASP A 33 -46.66 32.84 -3.01
N HIS A 34 -45.38 32.82 -3.38
CA HIS A 34 -44.50 33.99 -3.33
C HIS A 34 -44.97 35.11 -4.28
N TRP A 35 -45.44 34.77 -5.48
CA TRP A 35 -45.86 35.75 -6.49
C TRP A 35 -47.20 36.40 -6.19
N LYS A 36 -48.09 35.72 -5.45
CA LYS A 36 -49.36 36.31 -4.95
C LYS A 36 -49.14 37.57 -4.10
N ASN A 37 -48.03 37.60 -3.36
CA ASN A 37 -47.68 38.70 -2.46
C ASN A 37 -46.69 39.69 -3.09
N HIS A 38 -46.23 39.44 -4.33
CA HIS A 38 -45.34 40.34 -5.02
C HIS A 38 -46.13 41.52 -5.61
N PRO A 39 -45.78 42.79 -5.34
CA PRO A 39 -46.54 43.93 -5.82
C PRO A 39 -46.59 43.98 -7.35
N GLY A 40 -47.75 43.69 -7.96
CA GLY A 40 -47.91 43.60 -9.42
C GLY A 40 -47.65 42.22 -10.04
N GLY A 41 -47.56 41.17 -9.22
CA GLY A 41 -47.42 39.78 -9.66
C GLY A 41 -46.04 39.48 -10.26
N ILE A 42 -45.96 38.41 -11.05
CA ILE A 42 -44.71 38.04 -11.74
C ILE A 42 -44.31 39.06 -12.83
N GLU A 43 -45.27 39.78 -13.39
CA GLU A 43 -45.06 40.72 -14.50
C GLU A 43 -44.40 42.04 -14.06
N SER A 44 -44.44 42.38 -12.77
CA SER A 44 -43.79 43.57 -12.23
C SER A 44 -42.37 43.34 -11.73
N ALA A 45 -41.97 42.08 -11.54
CA ALA A 45 -40.67 41.71 -10.98
C ALA A 45 -39.50 41.99 -11.93
N ASP A 46 -38.31 42.24 -11.41
CA ASP A 46 -37.13 42.39 -12.28
C ASP A 46 -36.77 41.08 -12.99
N VAL A 47 -36.11 41.18 -14.14
CA VAL A 47 -35.64 40.02 -14.91
C VAL A 47 -34.75 39.12 -14.06
N ARG A 48 -33.92 39.71 -13.18
CA ARG A 48 -33.03 38.94 -12.27
C ARG A 48 -33.82 38.15 -11.24
N GLU A 49 -34.88 38.74 -10.68
CA GLU A 49 -35.74 38.09 -9.68
C GLU A 49 -36.49 36.92 -10.30
N ARG A 50 -37.10 37.13 -11.47
CA ARG A 50 -37.77 36.06 -12.23
C ARG A 50 -36.79 34.94 -12.57
N TYR A 51 -35.60 35.27 -13.06
CA TYR A 51 -34.61 34.27 -13.44
C TYR A 51 -34.13 33.45 -12.24
N MET A 52 -33.75 34.08 -11.13
CA MET A 52 -33.30 33.38 -9.93
C MET A 52 -34.39 32.48 -9.35
N PHE A 53 -35.64 32.97 -9.35
CA PHE A 53 -36.78 32.17 -8.95
C PHE A 53 -36.96 30.93 -9.83
N MET A 54 -37.00 31.12 -11.16
CA MET A 54 -37.17 30.03 -12.12
C MET A 54 -36.02 29.03 -12.10
N LEU A 55 -34.79 29.50 -11.86
CA LEU A 55 -33.64 28.62 -11.66
C LEU A 55 -33.80 27.76 -10.40
N GLY A 56 -34.28 28.32 -9.29
CA GLY A 56 -34.63 27.57 -8.08
C GLY A 56 -35.72 26.52 -8.34
N GLN A 57 -36.75 26.88 -9.12
CA GLN A 57 -37.81 25.94 -9.52
C GLN A 57 -37.26 24.79 -10.37
N SER A 58 -36.35 25.07 -11.32
CA SER A 58 -35.69 24.05 -12.14
C SER A 58 -34.90 23.05 -11.32
N VAL A 59 -34.16 23.50 -10.30
CA VAL A 59 -33.42 22.60 -9.39
C VAL A 59 -34.36 21.63 -8.68
N GLY A 60 -35.49 22.11 -8.15
CA GLY A 60 -36.47 21.26 -7.47
C GLY A 60 -37.28 20.38 -8.43
N ASN A 61 -37.46 20.81 -9.68
CA ASN A 61 -38.16 20.05 -10.71
C ASN A 61 -37.37 18.81 -11.20
N VAL A 62 -36.04 18.79 -11.03
CA VAL A 62 -35.24 17.55 -11.22
C VAL A 62 -35.74 16.40 -10.32
N PHE A 63 -36.34 16.74 -9.17
CA PHE A 63 -36.85 15.78 -8.19
C PHE A 63 -38.39 15.79 -8.06
N GLN A 64 -39.10 16.37 -9.04
CA GLN A 64 -40.58 16.51 -9.05
C GLN A 64 -41.16 17.31 -7.86
N MET A 65 -40.38 18.14 -7.19
CA MET A 65 -40.84 18.77 -5.93
C MET A 65 -41.48 20.14 -6.11
N SER A 66 -41.23 20.85 -7.22
CA SER A 66 -41.39 22.32 -7.23
C SER A 66 -42.33 22.87 -8.30
N PHE A 67 -42.34 22.32 -9.52
CA PHE A 67 -43.22 22.81 -10.59
C PHE A 67 -44.49 21.94 -10.69
N LYS A 68 -45.69 22.56 -10.60
CA LYS A 68 -46.99 21.88 -10.63
C LYS A 68 -47.72 22.24 -11.94
N PRO A 69 -47.48 21.51 -13.04
CA PRO A 69 -48.03 21.86 -14.35
C PRO A 69 -49.56 21.72 -14.37
N GLN A 70 -50.26 22.74 -14.85
CA GLN A 70 -51.72 22.74 -14.95
C GLN A 70 -52.19 22.47 -16.38
N THR A 71 -51.51 23.05 -17.37
CA THR A 71 -51.87 22.89 -18.79
C THR A 71 -51.19 21.66 -19.40
N ILE A 72 -51.76 21.12 -20.50
CA ILE A 72 -51.17 19.98 -21.22
C ILE A 72 -49.77 20.32 -21.74
N SER A 73 -49.55 21.57 -22.19
CA SER A 73 -48.24 22.04 -22.65
C SER A 73 -47.23 22.11 -21.51
N GLU A 74 -47.62 22.62 -20.34
CA GLU A 74 -46.79 22.59 -19.13
C GLU A 74 -46.46 21.16 -18.70
N GLN A 75 -47.44 20.24 -18.75
CA GLN A 75 -47.26 18.84 -18.35
C GLN A 75 -46.25 18.13 -19.26
N ALA A 76 -46.38 18.28 -20.59
CA ALA A 76 -45.49 17.65 -21.55
C ALA A 76 -44.03 18.15 -21.41
N VAL A 77 -43.86 19.46 -21.23
CA VAL A 77 -42.55 20.09 -21.06
C VAL A 77 -41.91 19.67 -19.74
N THR A 78 -42.69 19.72 -18.65
CA THR A 78 -42.22 19.30 -17.32
C THR A 78 -41.81 17.84 -17.34
N LEU A 79 -42.60 16.95 -17.97
CA LEU A 79 -42.27 15.54 -18.11
C LEU A 79 -40.95 15.32 -18.86
N LEU A 80 -40.73 16.03 -19.98
CA LEU A 80 -39.49 15.94 -20.74
C LEU A 80 -38.26 16.35 -19.92
N PHE A 81 -38.36 17.45 -19.17
CA PHE A 81 -37.26 17.92 -18.33
C PHE A 81 -37.06 17.05 -17.08
N ILE A 82 -38.13 16.49 -16.49
CA ILE A 82 -38.00 15.52 -15.39
C ILE A 82 -37.22 14.28 -15.87
N VAL A 83 -37.62 13.70 -17.01
CA VAL A 83 -36.95 12.49 -17.55
C VAL A 83 -35.49 12.79 -17.89
N SER A 84 -35.24 13.90 -18.60
CA SER A 84 -33.88 14.31 -18.97
C SER A 84 -33.02 14.63 -17.75
N GLY A 85 -33.58 15.31 -16.75
CA GLY A 85 -32.91 15.67 -15.50
C GLY A 85 -32.58 14.45 -14.65
N ALA A 86 -33.49 13.48 -14.56
CA ALA A 86 -33.25 12.21 -13.86
C ALA A 86 -32.10 11.42 -14.49
N ILE A 87 -32.03 11.35 -15.83
CA ILE A 87 -30.92 10.71 -16.54
C ILE A 87 -29.61 11.43 -16.27
N LEU A 88 -29.59 12.78 -16.40
CA LEU A 88 -28.38 13.57 -16.15
C LEU A 88 -27.90 13.46 -14.69
N TYR A 89 -28.82 13.40 -13.73
CA TYR A 89 -28.51 13.21 -12.32
C TYR A 89 -27.93 11.80 -12.06
N ALA A 90 -28.52 10.75 -12.63
CA ALA A 90 -28.00 9.39 -12.53
C ALA A 90 -26.57 9.28 -13.10
N LEU A 91 -26.31 9.91 -14.25
CA LEU A 91 -24.97 9.98 -14.85
C LEU A 91 -23.98 10.75 -13.97
N LEU A 92 -24.41 11.87 -13.37
CA LEU A 92 -23.58 12.65 -12.45
C LEU A 92 -23.16 11.83 -11.23
N VAL A 93 -24.12 11.15 -10.57
CA VAL A 93 -23.86 10.28 -9.42
C VAL A 93 -22.94 9.12 -9.82
N GLY A 94 -23.17 8.51 -10.98
CA GLY A 94 -22.31 7.45 -11.52
C GLY A 94 -20.86 7.90 -11.72
N LEU A 95 -20.64 9.09 -12.28
CA LEU A 95 -19.30 9.66 -12.48
C LEU A 95 -18.61 10.03 -11.16
N LEU A 96 -19.35 10.57 -10.20
CA LEU A 96 -18.80 10.88 -8.87
C LEU A 96 -18.38 9.60 -8.14
N SER A 97 -19.19 8.55 -8.23
CA SER A 97 -18.89 7.23 -7.65
C SER A 97 -17.65 6.60 -8.29
N SER A 98 -17.58 6.58 -9.63
CA SER A 98 -16.43 5.99 -10.33
C SER A 98 -15.14 6.77 -10.10
N ALA A 99 -15.20 8.11 -10.04
CA ALA A 99 -14.06 8.94 -9.68
C ALA A 99 -13.59 8.69 -8.23
N ALA A 100 -14.53 8.54 -7.28
CA ALA A 100 -14.20 8.20 -5.91
C ALA A 100 -13.50 6.83 -5.81
N VAL A 101 -13.95 5.83 -6.58
CA VAL A 101 -13.30 4.51 -6.65
C VAL A 101 -11.93 4.56 -7.36
N ALA A 102 -11.76 5.47 -8.33
CA ALA A 102 -10.49 5.63 -9.06
C ALA A 102 -9.38 6.26 -8.20
N TYR A 103 -9.73 7.01 -7.16
CA TYR A 103 -8.78 7.70 -6.29
C TYR A 103 -7.80 6.76 -5.58
N ASP A 104 -8.25 5.55 -5.18
CA ASP A 104 -7.44 4.56 -4.47
C ASP A 104 -7.23 3.29 -5.31
N SER A 105 -6.44 3.41 -6.38
CA SER A 105 -6.09 2.27 -7.24
C SER A 105 -5.27 1.22 -6.48
N SER A 106 -4.23 1.64 -5.75
CA SER A 106 -3.34 0.72 -4.99
C SER A 106 -4.06 -0.02 -3.85
N GLY A 107 -4.98 0.63 -3.15
CA GLY A 107 -5.78 -0.02 -2.12
C GLY A 107 -6.88 -0.89 -2.71
N ARG A 108 -7.41 -0.57 -3.90
CA ARG A 108 -8.31 -1.48 -4.64
C ARG A 108 -7.60 -2.77 -5.04
N LEU A 109 -6.38 -2.68 -5.57
CA LEU A 109 -5.57 -3.86 -5.90
C LEU A 109 -5.25 -4.68 -4.65
N TYR A 110 -4.94 -4.03 -3.52
CA TYR A 110 -4.75 -4.72 -2.24
C TYR A 110 -6.01 -5.48 -1.81
N ARG A 111 -7.18 -4.83 -1.82
CA ARG A 111 -8.46 -5.46 -1.47
C ARG A 111 -8.72 -6.69 -2.35
N GLN A 112 -8.57 -6.54 -3.66
CA GLN A 112 -8.71 -7.65 -4.61
C GLN A 112 -7.75 -8.82 -4.29
N LYS A 113 -6.50 -8.53 -3.91
CA LYS A 113 -5.53 -9.57 -3.55
C LYS A 113 -5.88 -10.29 -2.25
N ILE A 114 -6.40 -9.56 -1.26
CA ILE A 114 -6.86 -10.14 0.02
C ILE A 114 -8.12 -10.97 -0.17
N ASP A 115 -9.05 -10.55 -1.03
CA ASP A 115 -10.26 -11.31 -1.34
C ASP A 115 -9.91 -12.65 -2.00
N GLU A 116 -9.04 -12.63 -3.02
CA GLU A 116 -8.52 -13.84 -3.70
C GLU A 116 -7.85 -14.81 -2.69
N LEU A 117 -7.00 -14.27 -1.81
CA LEU A 117 -6.34 -15.05 -0.77
C LEU A 117 -7.35 -15.66 0.22
N THR A 118 -8.35 -14.89 0.64
CA THR A 118 -9.37 -15.34 1.58
C THR A 118 -10.21 -16.46 0.98
N GLU A 119 -10.60 -16.33 -0.29
CA GLU A 119 -11.31 -17.36 -1.03
C GLU A 119 -10.48 -18.65 -1.13
N TYR A 120 -9.19 -18.53 -1.49
CA TYR A 120 -8.26 -19.66 -1.52
C TYR A 120 -8.16 -20.39 -0.17
N LEU A 121 -7.98 -19.64 0.92
CA LEU A 121 -7.86 -20.21 2.27
C LEU A 121 -9.15 -20.90 2.72
N ASN A 122 -10.31 -20.36 2.35
CA ASN A 122 -11.60 -20.96 2.63
C ASN A 122 -11.82 -22.23 1.81
N TRP A 123 -11.50 -22.20 0.51
CA TRP A 123 -11.56 -23.37 -0.37
C TRP A 123 -10.67 -24.52 0.14
N LYS A 124 -9.48 -24.20 0.64
CA LYS A 124 -8.56 -25.16 1.27
C LYS A 124 -8.95 -25.59 2.68
N ARG A 125 -10.00 -25.01 3.28
CA ARG A 125 -10.45 -25.28 4.66
C ARG A 125 -9.33 -25.13 5.70
N ILE A 126 -8.52 -24.08 5.53
CA ILE A 126 -7.45 -23.75 6.48
C ILE A 126 -8.07 -23.36 7.84
N ASP A 127 -7.39 -23.69 8.94
CA ASP A 127 -7.84 -23.33 10.29
C ASP A 127 -7.79 -21.81 10.53
N ASP A 128 -8.60 -21.32 11.47
CA ASP A 128 -8.72 -19.88 11.71
C ASP A 128 -7.45 -19.23 12.28
N GLN A 129 -6.58 -20.00 12.96
CA GLN A 129 -5.32 -19.47 13.47
C GLN A 129 -4.35 -19.20 12.31
N THR A 130 -4.20 -20.17 11.41
CA THR A 130 -3.37 -20.06 10.21
C THR A 130 -3.92 -18.99 9.27
N LYS A 131 -5.24 -18.89 9.10
CA LYS A 131 -5.87 -17.80 8.32
C LYS A 131 -5.49 -16.42 8.87
N LYS A 132 -5.68 -16.20 10.17
CA LYS A 132 -5.32 -14.92 10.81
C LYS A 132 -3.84 -14.60 10.64
N LYS A 133 -2.97 -15.61 10.76
CA LYS A 133 -1.53 -15.47 10.58
C LYS A 133 -1.17 -15.06 9.15
N VAL A 134 -1.73 -15.74 8.15
CA VAL A 134 -1.49 -15.45 6.72
C VAL A 134 -2.02 -14.06 6.36
N LEU A 135 -3.22 -13.69 6.81
CA LEU A 135 -3.77 -12.35 6.59
C LEU A 135 -2.90 -11.27 7.25
N GLY A 136 -2.46 -11.50 8.50
CA GLY A 136 -1.55 -10.60 9.20
C GLY A 136 -0.21 -10.41 8.49
N TYR A 137 0.30 -11.44 7.81
CA TYR A 137 1.50 -11.34 6.96
C TYR A 137 1.28 -10.38 5.80
N TYR A 138 0.17 -10.52 5.05
CA TYR A 138 -0.13 -9.65 3.92
C TYR A 138 -0.39 -8.21 4.36
N GLU A 139 -1.06 -8.02 5.50
CA GLU A 139 -1.29 -6.71 6.10
C GLU A 139 0.05 -6.03 6.47
N TYR A 140 0.95 -6.75 7.13
CA TYR A 140 2.27 -6.23 7.51
C TYR A 140 3.14 -5.90 6.28
N LYS A 141 3.11 -6.76 5.26
CA LYS A 141 3.90 -6.60 4.02
C LYS A 141 3.43 -5.43 3.17
N TYR A 142 2.12 -5.29 2.95
CA TYR A 142 1.56 -4.33 2.00
C TYR A 142 1.01 -3.06 2.65
N ARG A 143 0.71 -3.05 3.95
CA ARG A 143 0.19 -1.88 4.69
C ARG A 143 -1.01 -1.23 4.01
N GLY A 144 -1.92 -2.06 3.48
CA GLY A 144 -3.12 -1.61 2.78
C GLY A 144 -2.92 -1.17 1.33
N LYS A 145 -1.70 -1.23 0.77
CA LYS A 145 -1.40 -0.86 -0.61
C LYS A 145 -0.57 -1.93 -1.31
N PHE A 146 -1.06 -2.42 -2.44
CA PHE A 146 -0.37 -3.43 -3.23
C PHE A 146 0.26 -2.80 -4.47
N PHE A 147 1.53 -3.12 -4.71
CA PHE A 147 2.28 -2.76 -5.91
C PHE A 147 2.94 -4.01 -6.48
N GLU A 148 2.86 -4.21 -7.80
CA GLU A 148 3.59 -5.26 -8.49
C GLU A 148 5.02 -4.78 -8.77
N GLU A 149 5.83 -4.74 -7.71
CA GLU A 149 7.17 -4.14 -7.71
C GLU A 149 8.10 -4.70 -8.79
N GLN A 150 8.03 -6.02 -9.06
CA GLN A 150 8.87 -6.65 -10.07
C GLN A 150 8.60 -6.10 -11.49
N THR A 151 7.33 -5.90 -11.85
CA THR A 151 6.93 -5.32 -13.14
C THR A 151 7.38 -3.87 -13.22
N LEU A 152 7.12 -3.08 -12.17
CA LEU A 152 7.51 -1.67 -12.09
C LEU A 152 9.03 -1.49 -12.25
N LEU A 153 9.82 -2.34 -11.59
CA LEU A 153 11.27 -2.31 -11.69
C LEU A 153 11.76 -2.81 -13.07
N ALA A 154 11.09 -3.80 -13.66
CA ALA A 154 11.48 -4.35 -14.97
C ALA A 154 11.35 -3.33 -16.11
N ASP A 155 10.37 -2.42 -16.02
CA ASP A 155 10.16 -1.34 -16.99
C ASP A 155 11.23 -0.24 -16.91
N MET A 156 11.99 -0.17 -15.80
CA MET A 156 13.04 0.81 -15.59
C MET A 156 14.38 0.37 -16.20
N ASN A 157 15.17 1.34 -16.66
CA ASN A 157 16.56 1.09 -17.05
C ASN A 157 17.43 0.69 -15.84
N CYS A 158 18.62 0.15 -16.08
CA CYS A 158 19.51 -0.31 -15.00
C CYS A 158 19.92 0.80 -14.03
N SER A 159 20.11 2.02 -14.52
CA SER A 159 20.54 3.17 -13.70
C SER A 159 19.48 3.56 -12.66
N LEU A 160 18.23 3.72 -13.09
CA LEU A 160 17.11 4.09 -12.22
C LEU A 160 16.79 2.98 -11.20
N ARG A 161 16.86 1.72 -11.62
CA ARG A 161 16.72 0.58 -10.69
C ARG A 161 17.77 0.61 -9.59
N MET A 162 19.03 0.83 -9.97
CA MET A 162 20.14 0.88 -9.02
C MET A 162 19.99 2.06 -8.06
N GLU A 163 19.61 3.23 -8.56
CA GLU A 163 19.34 4.41 -7.73
C GLU A 163 18.22 4.16 -6.71
N LEU A 164 17.10 3.60 -7.15
CA LEU A 164 15.98 3.27 -6.26
C LEU A 164 16.35 2.20 -5.23
N ALA A 165 17.08 1.16 -5.64
CA ALA A 165 17.58 0.13 -4.74
C ALA A 165 18.51 0.73 -3.68
N THR A 166 19.43 1.61 -4.09
CA THR A 166 20.33 2.34 -3.19
C THR A 166 19.56 3.16 -2.16
N ILE A 167 18.56 3.95 -2.59
CA ILE A 167 17.73 4.75 -1.68
C ILE A 167 17.04 3.86 -0.64
N ASN A 168 16.45 2.75 -1.07
CA ASN A 168 15.72 1.83 -0.21
C ASN A 168 16.64 1.11 0.82
N CYS A 169 17.85 0.74 0.39
CA CYS A 169 18.79 -0.04 1.21
C CYS A 169 19.75 0.82 2.03
N ARG A 170 19.93 2.12 1.73
CA ARG A 170 20.90 3.00 2.40
C ARG A 170 20.77 2.96 3.92
N ARG A 171 19.55 3.10 4.43
CA ARG A 171 19.28 3.05 5.89
C ARG A 171 19.72 1.73 6.53
N LEU A 172 19.60 0.62 5.82
CA LEU A 172 20.03 -0.70 6.32
C LEU A 172 21.56 -0.78 6.32
N ILE A 173 22.19 -0.44 5.21
CA ILE A 173 23.65 -0.55 5.04
C ILE A 173 24.38 0.36 6.03
N ASP A 174 23.86 1.57 6.28
CA ASP A 174 24.40 2.49 7.28
C ASP A 174 24.27 1.94 8.72
N LYS A 175 23.18 1.23 9.01
CA LYS A 175 22.91 0.63 10.33
C LYS A 175 23.67 -0.67 10.59
N VAL A 176 24.13 -1.36 9.54
CA VAL A 176 24.81 -2.65 9.64
C VAL A 176 26.30 -2.43 9.36
N PRO A 177 27.16 -2.30 10.40
CA PRO A 177 28.58 -2.00 10.22
C PRO A 177 29.31 -3.04 9.34
N PHE A 178 28.82 -4.27 9.32
CA PHE A 178 29.33 -5.35 8.48
C PHE A 178 29.24 -5.05 6.98
N LEU A 179 28.19 -4.36 6.54
CA LEU A 179 27.99 -3.98 5.14
C LEU A 179 28.57 -2.62 4.80
N LYS A 180 28.99 -1.83 5.80
CA LYS A 180 29.42 -0.46 5.56
C LYS A 180 30.86 -0.41 5.06
N ARG A 181 31.07 0.12 3.86
CA ARG A 181 32.40 0.42 3.32
C ARG A 181 32.70 1.92 3.48
N GLU A 182 33.88 2.25 4.00
CA GLU A 182 34.30 3.64 4.28
C GLU A 182 35.76 3.87 3.87
N LEU A 183 36.13 3.44 2.66
CA LEU A 183 37.50 3.63 2.17
C LEU A 183 37.71 5.02 1.54
N ASN A 184 36.63 5.66 1.08
CA ASN A 184 36.64 6.98 0.40
C ASN A 184 37.56 7.02 -0.83
N ASP A 185 37.66 5.90 -1.56
CA ASP A 185 38.46 5.76 -2.79
C ASP A 185 37.67 6.08 -4.08
N GLY A 186 36.46 6.63 -3.94
CA GLY A 186 35.54 6.91 -5.04
C GLY A 186 34.73 5.69 -5.53
N ARG A 187 34.92 4.50 -4.95
CA ARG A 187 34.16 3.28 -5.32
C ARG A 187 33.06 2.91 -4.32
N ASP A 188 32.86 3.70 -3.27
CA ASP A 188 31.85 3.43 -2.24
C ASP A 188 30.42 3.44 -2.80
N GLU A 189 30.09 4.36 -3.71
CA GLU A 189 28.78 4.39 -4.37
C GLU A 189 28.56 3.19 -5.31
N ILE A 190 29.63 2.69 -5.95
CA ILE A 190 29.58 1.48 -6.79
C ILE A 190 29.32 0.25 -5.91
N TYR A 191 30.02 0.14 -4.79
CA TYR A 191 29.81 -0.90 -3.79
C TYR A 191 28.38 -0.87 -3.24
N LEU A 192 27.90 0.33 -2.89
CA LEU A 192 26.56 0.56 -2.37
C LEU A 192 25.49 0.14 -3.38
N GLY A 193 25.64 0.55 -4.65
CA GLY A 193 24.73 0.14 -5.72
C GLY A 193 24.67 -1.37 -5.91
N LYS A 194 25.83 -2.03 -6.02
CA LYS A 194 25.92 -3.49 -6.14
C LYS A 194 25.25 -4.21 -4.97
N MET A 195 25.59 -3.80 -3.74
CA MET A 195 25.01 -4.39 -2.52
C MET A 195 23.49 -4.18 -2.47
N SER A 196 23.03 -2.97 -2.78
CA SER A 196 21.61 -2.62 -2.75
C SER A 196 20.79 -3.41 -3.77
N THR A 197 21.34 -3.69 -4.96
CA THR A 197 20.65 -4.52 -5.97
C THR A 197 20.60 -6.01 -5.62
N ALA A 198 21.50 -6.49 -4.77
CA ALA A 198 21.55 -7.89 -4.34
C ALA A 198 20.71 -8.18 -3.09
N LEU A 199 20.38 -7.14 -2.31
CA LEU A 199 19.56 -7.25 -1.11
C LEU A 199 18.07 -7.38 -1.46
N GLN A 200 17.41 -8.41 -0.95
CA GLN A 200 15.98 -8.64 -1.16
C GLN A 200 15.21 -8.54 0.15
N ALA A 201 14.14 -7.74 0.18
CA ALA A 201 13.30 -7.58 1.36
C ALA A 201 12.41 -8.82 1.57
N VAL A 202 12.46 -9.38 2.78
CA VAL A 202 11.65 -10.51 3.23
C VAL A 202 10.93 -10.12 4.52
N TYR A 203 9.68 -10.55 4.63
CA TYR A 203 8.80 -10.21 5.74
C TYR A 203 8.49 -11.46 6.55
N PHE A 204 8.40 -11.33 7.86
CA PHE A 204 8.00 -12.40 8.77
C PHE A 204 7.04 -11.84 9.80
N VAL A 205 6.03 -12.62 10.18
CA VAL A 205 5.15 -12.29 11.31
C VAL A 205 5.62 -12.97 12.58
N THR A 206 5.19 -12.43 13.71
CA THR A 206 5.53 -12.97 15.04
C THR A 206 5.28 -14.48 15.12
N GLY A 207 6.28 -15.21 15.59
CA GLY A 207 6.26 -16.68 15.72
C GLY A 207 6.72 -17.45 14.48
N ASP A 208 6.96 -16.80 13.34
CA ASP A 208 7.55 -17.45 12.16
C ASP A 208 8.95 -17.98 12.45
N PHE A 209 9.23 -19.19 11.97
CA PHE A 209 10.59 -19.71 11.91
C PHE A 209 11.22 -19.27 10.59
N ILE A 210 12.32 -18.53 10.67
CA ILE A 210 13.07 -18.05 9.51
C ILE A 210 13.89 -19.21 8.92
N PHE A 211 14.52 -20.00 9.79
CA PHE A 211 15.13 -21.29 9.45
C PHE A 211 15.32 -22.13 10.72
N HIS A 212 15.45 -23.45 10.54
CA HIS A 212 15.71 -24.38 11.61
C HIS A 212 17.18 -24.78 11.69
N GLN A 213 17.62 -25.13 12.91
CA GLN A 213 18.94 -25.71 13.14
C GLN A 213 19.08 -27.02 12.34
N GLY A 214 20.20 -27.18 11.64
CA GLY A 214 20.49 -28.34 10.80
C GLY A 214 20.09 -28.19 9.33
N GLU A 215 19.35 -27.15 8.96
CA GLU A 215 19.04 -26.85 7.56
C GLU A 215 20.28 -26.39 6.79
N ILE A 216 20.28 -26.58 5.47
CA ILE A 216 21.31 -26.04 4.59
C ILE A 216 20.96 -24.58 4.29
N GLY A 217 21.82 -23.65 4.70
CA GLY A 217 21.63 -22.22 4.46
C GLY A 217 22.39 -21.73 3.23
N VAL A 218 21.71 -21.02 2.32
CA VAL A 218 22.31 -20.42 1.11
C VAL A 218 22.29 -18.89 1.09
N GLU A 219 21.62 -18.27 2.08
CA GLU A 219 21.63 -16.82 2.30
C GLU A 219 21.87 -16.45 3.77
N MET A 220 22.18 -15.18 4.00
CA MET A 220 22.20 -14.54 5.31
C MET A 220 21.20 -13.39 5.36
N TYR A 221 20.88 -12.92 6.56
CA TYR A 221 19.80 -11.98 6.79
C TYR A 221 20.25 -10.78 7.62
N PHE A 222 19.74 -9.60 7.27
CA PHE A 222 19.99 -8.32 7.93
C PHE A 222 18.69 -7.75 8.46
N ILE A 223 18.64 -7.39 9.75
CA ILE A 223 17.40 -6.94 10.38
C ILE A 223 17.21 -5.44 10.14
N GLN A 224 16.20 -5.10 9.33
CA GLN A 224 15.81 -3.72 9.08
C GLN A 224 14.86 -3.20 10.17
N SER A 225 13.87 -4.01 10.56
CA SER A 225 12.95 -3.73 11.66
C SER A 225 12.49 -5.01 12.37
N GLY A 226 12.18 -4.90 13.65
CA GLY A 226 11.71 -6.02 14.48
C GLY A 226 12.81 -6.74 15.26
N THR A 227 12.47 -7.89 15.83
CA THR A 227 13.32 -8.68 16.72
C THR A 227 13.21 -10.18 16.43
N VAL A 228 14.32 -10.89 16.56
CA VAL A 228 14.39 -12.35 16.34
C VAL A 228 15.07 -13.04 17.51
N ASN A 229 14.57 -14.23 17.85
CA ASN A 229 15.13 -15.13 18.84
C ASN A 229 16.03 -16.16 18.16
N ILE A 230 17.24 -16.34 18.69
CA ILE A 230 18.16 -17.41 18.30
C ILE A 230 18.03 -18.54 19.31
N LEU A 231 17.67 -19.74 18.84
CA LEU A 231 17.52 -20.93 19.66
C LEU A 231 18.55 -21.99 19.27
N MET A 232 19.34 -22.47 20.22
CA MET A 232 20.24 -23.61 20.04
C MET A 232 19.72 -24.80 20.83
N ASN A 233 19.47 -25.93 20.16
CA ASN A 233 18.89 -27.12 20.77
C ASN A 233 17.61 -26.80 21.56
N GLY A 234 16.75 -25.94 21.02
CA GLY A 234 15.49 -25.50 21.64
C GLY A 234 15.62 -24.47 22.77
N ARG A 235 16.84 -24.04 23.15
CA ARG A 235 17.06 -23.05 24.21
C ARG A 235 17.37 -21.68 23.60
N LEU A 236 16.71 -20.64 24.09
CA LEU A 236 17.00 -19.25 23.73
C LEU A 236 18.43 -18.90 24.16
N VAL A 237 19.27 -18.52 23.21
CA VAL A 237 20.67 -18.12 23.47
C VAL A 237 20.90 -16.63 23.26
N ALA A 238 20.14 -15.99 22.37
CA ALA A 238 20.25 -14.57 22.09
C ALA A 238 18.95 -14.03 21.48
N CYS A 239 18.73 -12.72 21.64
CA CYS A 239 17.71 -11.97 20.92
C CYS A 239 18.42 -10.88 20.11
N LEU A 240 18.19 -10.84 18.80
CA LEU A 240 18.75 -9.82 17.91
C LEU A 240 17.66 -8.80 17.56
N LYS A 241 18.10 -7.56 17.32
CA LYS A 241 17.25 -6.41 16.97
C LYS A 241 17.78 -5.71 15.72
N GLU A 242 17.11 -4.63 15.30
CA GLU A 242 17.51 -3.79 14.17
C GLU A 242 19.01 -3.47 14.12
N GLY A 243 19.60 -3.53 12.92
CA GLY A 243 21.05 -3.33 12.70
C GLY A 243 21.91 -4.57 12.94
N SER A 244 21.33 -5.64 13.49
CA SER A 244 22.00 -6.94 13.61
C SER A 244 21.80 -7.81 12.36
N PHE A 245 22.60 -8.86 12.23
CA PHE A 245 22.52 -9.84 11.15
C PHE A 245 22.70 -11.26 11.68
N PHE A 246 22.25 -12.24 10.91
CA PHE A 246 22.32 -13.66 11.28
C PHE A 246 22.37 -14.57 10.04
N GLY A 247 22.75 -15.83 10.25
CA GLY A 247 22.84 -16.83 9.18
C GLY A 247 24.18 -16.84 8.43
N GLU A 248 25.13 -16.00 8.82
CA GLU A 248 26.47 -15.91 8.25
C GLU A 248 27.31 -17.16 8.52
N VAL A 249 27.16 -17.82 9.68
CA VAL A 249 28.03 -18.95 10.07
C VAL A 249 27.94 -20.10 9.08
N SER A 250 26.74 -20.40 8.59
CA SER A 250 26.56 -21.49 7.61
C SER A 250 27.25 -21.19 6.28
N LEU A 251 27.28 -19.91 5.89
CA LEU A 251 27.91 -19.48 4.63
C LEU A 251 29.42 -19.51 4.74
N ILE A 252 29.97 -18.96 5.83
CA ILE A 252 31.42 -18.79 5.94
C ILE A 252 32.11 -20.11 6.32
N ALA A 253 31.52 -20.90 7.22
CA ALA A 253 32.11 -22.18 7.66
C ALA A 253 31.66 -23.38 6.81
N ASN A 254 30.79 -23.18 5.81
CA ASN A 254 30.20 -24.24 4.98
C ASN A 254 29.61 -25.40 5.82
N VAL A 255 28.83 -25.03 6.83
CA VAL A 255 28.15 -25.96 7.75
C VAL A 255 26.64 -25.72 7.74
N PRO A 256 25.81 -26.72 8.14
CA PRO A 256 24.38 -26.49 8.34
C PRO A 256 24.10 -25.38 9.37
N ARG A 257 22.89 -24.82 9.35
CA ARG A 257 22.45 -23.78 10.30
C ARG A 257 22.71 -24.24 11.74
N THR A 258 23.50 -23.46 12.47
CA THR A 258 23.97 -23.81 13.83
C THR A 258 22.93 -23.56 14.92
N ALA A 259 21.89 -22.80 14.60
CA ALA A 259 20.79 -22.45 15.48
C ALA A 259 19.50 -22.31 14.66
N THR A 260 18.36 -22.39 15.34
CA THR A 260 17.04 -22.02 14.81
C THR A 260 16.85 -20.53 15.04
N VAL A 261 16.25 -19.83 14.07
CA VAL A 261 15.89 -18.42 14.23
C VAL A 261 14.39 -18.26 14.09
N GLN A 262 13.77 -17.60 15.07
CA GLN A 262 12.33 -17.35 15.11
C GLN A 262 12.06 -15.85 15.25
N ALA A 263 11.08 -15.33 14.51
CA ALA A 263 10.61 -13.97 14.65
C ALA A 263 9.93 -13.76 16.01
N ALA A 264 10.49 -12.88 16.85
CA ALA A 264 9.94 -12.53 18.16
C ALA A 264 8.91 -11.39 18.06
N SER A 265 8.97 -10.60 16.98
CA SER A 265 7.96 -9.63 16.57
C SER A 265 7.73 -9.75 15.06
N ASN A 266 6.85 -8.93 14.49
CA ASN A 266 6.85 -8.76 13.03
C ASN A 266 8.20 -8.17 12.61
N CYS A 267 8.79 -8.76 11.57
CA CYS A 267 10.15 -8.47 11.14
C CYS A 267 10.18 -8.14 9.65
N THR A 268 10.95 -7.10 9.32
CA THR A 268 11.40 -6.86 7.95
C THR A 268 12.90 -7.09 7.94
N VAL A 269 13.34 -8.08 7.17
CA VAL A 269 14.74 -8.45 7.02
C VAL A 269 15.12 -8.36 5.56
N TYR A 270 16.39 -8.11 5.26
CA TYR A 270 16.91 -8.28 3.92
C TYR A 270 17.73 -9.56 3.84
N SER A 271 17.42 -10.41 2.87
CA SER A 271 18.23 -11.57 2.52
C SER A 271 19.30 -11.19 1.51
N LEU A 272 20.50 -11.75 1.68
CA LEU A 272 21.59 -11.67 0.71
C LEU A 272 22.13 -13.07 0.45
N SER A 273 22.11 -13.49 -0.81
CA SER A 273 22.58 -14.81 -1.20
C SER A 273 24.10 -14.91 -1.03
N SER A 274 24.59 -16.11 -0.69
CA SER A 274 26.03 -16.35 -0.58
C SER A 274 26.76 -16.09 -1.89
N LYS A 275 26.12 -16.37 -3.03
CA LYS A 275 26.70 -16.18 -4.35
C LYS A 275 26.90 -14.68 -4.65
N ASP A 276 25.87 -13.88 -4.40
CA ASP A 276 25.93 -12.44 -4.66
C ASP A 276 26.90 -11.77 -3.68
N PHE A 277 26.87 -12.16 -2.40
CA PHE A 277 27.81 -11.65 -1.41
C PHE A 277 29.26 -11.94 -1.81
N SER A 278 29.60 -13.20 -2.10
CA SER A 278 30.96 -13.57 -2.49
C SER A 278 31.39 -12.90 -3.80
N GLY A 279 30.47 -12.77 -4.76
CA GLY A 279 30.74 -12.08 -6.04
C GLY A 279 31.06 -10.61 -5.84
N ILE A 280 30.28 -9.91 -5.00
CA ILE A 280 30.51 -8.49 -4.71
C ILE A 280 31.81 -8.33 -3.94
N ILE A 281 32.02 -9.07 -2.85
CA ILE A 281 33.21 -8.93 -1.99
C ILE A 281 34.50 -9.27 -2.75
N ALA A 282 34.47 -10.15 -3.76
CA ALA A 282 35.62 -10.45 -4.59
C ALA A 282 36.12 -9.25 -5.44
N GLU A 283 35.29 -8.21 -5.64
CA GLU A 283 35.67 -6.99 -6.38
C GLU A 283 36.25 -5.88 -5.49
N PHE A 284 36.22 -6.05 -4.16
CA PHE A 284 36.62 -5.06 -3.16
C PHE A 284 37.51 -5.71 -2.08
N ASP A 285 38.82 -5.63 -2.28
CA ASP A 285 39.83 -6.28 -1.41
C ASP A 285 39.72 -5.85 0.06
N ASP A 286 39.44 -4.58 0.33
CA ASP A 286 39.27 -4.04 1.68
C ASP A 286 38.12 -4.72 2.46
N MET A 287 37.02 -5.00 1.76
CA MET A 287 35.88 -5.70 2.34
C MET A 287 36.16 -7.19 2.52
N LYS A 288 36.93 -7.80 1.61
CA LYS A 288 37.36 -9.19 1.72
C LYS A 288 38.23 -9.40 2.95
N GLU A 289 39.23 -8.54 3.18
CA GLU A 289 40.08 -8.59 4.37
C GLU A 289 39.26 -8.43 5.67
N ARG A 290 38.30 -7.50 5.68
CA ARG A 290 37.39 -7.31 6.82
C ARG A 290 36.56 -8.57 7.09
N VAL A 291 36.00 -9.21 6.06
CA VAL A 291 35.23 -10.45 6.20
C VAL A 291 36.11 -11.57 6.74
N ASP A 292 37.33 -11.72 6.22
CA ASP A 292 38.28 -12.74 6.68
C ASP A 292 38.67 -12.54 8.16
N GLN A 293 38.86 -11.29 8.59
CA GLN A 293 39.15 -10.99 10.00
C GLN A 293 37.97 -11.34 10.90
N ILE A 294 36.75 -10.94 10.52
CA ILE A 294 35.53 -11.27 11.27
C ILE A 294 35.33 -12.79 11.33
N TYR A 295 35.65 -13.51 10.26
CA TYR A 295 35.59 -14.96 10.24
C TYR A 295 36.54 -15.58 11.25
N LYS A 296 37.81 -15.16 11.27
CA LYS A 296 38.82 -15.64 12.24
C LYS A 296 38.36 -15.41 13.68
N ASP A 297 37.94 -14.19 14.01
CA ASP A 297 37.48 -13.82 15.35
C ASP A 297 36.28 -14.68 15.81
N ARG A 298 35.35 -14.99 14.89
CA ARG A 298 34.19 -15.83 15.18
C ARG A 298 34.57 -17.30 15.35
N MET A 299 35.44 -17.83 14.50
CA MET A 299 35.91 -19.22 14.60
C MET A 299 36.67 -19.48 15.90
N GLU A 300 37.44 -18.51 16.37
CA GLU A 300 38.09 -18.57 17.69
C GLU A 300 37.06 -18.61 18.82
N LYS A 301 36.05 -17.74 18.81
CA LYS A 301 34.96 -17.77 19.80
C LYS A 301 34.23 -19.11 19.82
N ILE A 302 33.92 -19.67 18.65
CA ILE A 302 33.27 -20.98 18.53
C ILE A 302 34.17 -22.11 19.08
N LYS A 303 35.48 -22.08 18.79
CA LYS A 303 36.44 -23.04 19.36
C LYS A 303 36.45 -22.97 20.90
N ILE A 304 36.57 -21.76 21.46
CA ILE A 304 36.57 -21.53 22.90
C ILE A 304 35.27 -22.03 23.55
N GLU A 305 34.11 -21.81 22.92
CA GLU A 305 32.84 -22.33 23.42
C GLU A 305 32.73 -23.86 23.38
N LYS A 306 33.24 -24.48 22.31
CA LYS A 306 33.32 -25.95 22.19
C LYS A 306 34.23 -26.54 23.28
N GLU A 307 35.38 -25.92 23.54
CA GLU A 307 36.31 -26.32 24.60
C GLU A 307 35.70 -26.17 25.99
N LYS A 308 35.00 -25.06 26.27
CA LYS A 308 34.26 -24.87 27.54
C LYS A 308 33.19 -25.95 27.73
N LYS A 309 32.43 -26.30 26.69
CA LYS A 309 31.44 -27.39 26.72
C LYS A 309 32.09 -28.77 26.94
N ALA A 310 33.25 -29.03 26.35
CA ALA A 310 33.98 -30.28 26.56
C ALA A 310 34.50 -30.40 28.00
N ARG A 311 35.03 -29.30 28.57
CA ARG A 311 35.53 -29.25 29.94
C ARG A 311 34.41 -29.40 30.98
N GLY A 312 33.25 -28.77 30.76
CA GLY A 312 32.09 -28.91 31.64
C GLY A 312 31.48 -30.32 31.67
N LYS A 313 31.52 -31.06 30.55
CA LYS A 313 31.08 -32.47 30.50
C LYS A 313 32.07 -33.43 31.18
N GLY A 314 33.37 -33.09 31.23
CA GLY A 314 34.38 -33.90 31.92
C GLY A 314 34.22 -33.88 33.44
N VAL A 315 33.85 -32.73 34.01
CA VAL A 315 33.63 -32.59 35.47
C VAL A 315 32.35 -33.29 35.91
N ALA A 316 31.27 -33.22 35.12
CA ALA A 316 30.00 -33.90 35.42
C ALA A 316 30.05 -35.43 35.29
N LYS A 317 31.15 -36.00 34.78
CA LYS A 317 31.36 -37.46 34.65
C LYS A 317 32.30 -38.01 35.73
N MET A 318 32.87 -37.14 36.57
CA MET A 318 33.75 -37.46 37.70
C MET A 318 33.06 -37.31 39.07
N LEU A 319 31.79 -36.90 39.07
CA LEU A 319 30.85 -36.93 40.21
C LEU A 319 29.76 -37.96 39.93
#